data_AF-A0AAV2ZAW8-F1
#
_entry.id   AF-A0AAV2ZAW8-F1
#
_cell.length_a   1.000
_cell.length_b   1.000
_cell.length_c   1.000
_cell.angle_alpha   90.00
_cell.angle_beta   90.00
_cell.angle_gamma   90.00
#
_symmetry.space_group_name_H-M   'P 1'
#
loop_
_entity.id
_entity.type
_entity.pdbx_description
1 polymer ?
#
loop_
_entity_poly.entity_id
_entity_poly.type
_entity_poly.pdbx_seq_one_letter_code
_entity_poly.pdbx_strand_id
1 'polypeptide(L)'
;MLWRAQAVVDGALRQQDAERAANAFIFREVHAVLDEMVHDVEAWDHECELAKLRHELYVTQQALDEAKQREQQLLEERQRAYDFAAQVEEHGKALVAQLNDNLQTLVSELNQKHIIEKELARAREQLVVASQLSSQLSSAQREIRELHRKMSIEKLLKGSHQAMIGKGATSKRATGTPPCTPSTQRPKSSSVNEVVVASHMPVASGAGSPGREASPSSSRRLGWSPNTGSEAQREPCLETCPEKLLMSVFGYLDARSVVAVSMTNKIIMSRVHGLFGVATPMAVPPVVKRTQSQPVLPSARSAISKTRSVIGFGSTTEKDKVQLSKVEQLVKSMKVDEMKLFQEMSLRIRALESNLAQVQAEKEDVAARLHGAENVRDFLMDKLKDLEDALANAMELNAKKDEQAVMDREIVGFLDARTQEYELTLQKCAEENEQSRNEIVQLRDEHEAKLAVVQDMVKLLTEAKQDLEAQLRSQRKVLVREVKALRAQNEQLRADKSQYCTQLKQLKHALHNLDQFDESNGDGADGWGP
;
A
#
# COMPACT_ATOMS: atom_id res chain seq x y z
N MET A 1 -48.84 -74.84 88.80
CA MET A 1 -49.29 -74.35 87.47
C MET A 1 -48.72 -72.96 87.17
N LEU A 2 -49.02 -71.94 87.98
CA LEU A 2 -48.50 -70.56 87.79
C LEU A 2 -46.97 -70.45 87.66
N TRP A 3 -46.20 -71.07 88.56
CA TRP A 3 -44.73 -71.06 88.49
C TRP A 3 -44.14 -71.68 87.21
N ARG A 4 -44.79 -72.69 86.64
CA ARG A 4 -44.35 -73.29 85.36
C ARG A 4 -44.69 -72.40 84.17
N ALA A 5 -45.86 -71.76 84.18
CA ALA A 5 -46.23 -70.79 83.15
C ALA A 5 -45.30 -69.56 83.17
N GLN A 6 -44.94 -69.07 84.36
CA GLN A 6 -44.01 -67.97 84.52
C GLN A 6 -42.60 -68.32 84.03
N ALA A 7 -42.09 -69.51 84.36
CA ALA A 7 -40.79 -69.98 83.86
C ALA A 7 -40.73 -70.09 82.32
N VAL A 8 -41.85 -70.49 81.67
CA VAL A 8 -41.93 -70.55 80.20
C VAL A 8 -41.96 -69.14 79.59
N VAL A 9 -42.69 -68.20 80.17
CA VAL A 9 -42.73 -66.80 79.71
C VAL A 9 -41.37 -66.12 79.90
N ASP A 10 -40.73 -66.31 81.06
CA ASP A 10 -39.40 -65.76 81.34
C ASP A 10 -38.34 -66.37 80.41
N GLY A 11 -38.47 -67.65 80.07
CA GLY A 11 -37.63 -68.32 79.06
C GLY A 11 -37.82 -67.74 77.67
N ALA A 12 -39.07 -67.53 77.24
CA ALA A 12 -39.39 -66.93 75.95
C ALA A 12 -38.93 -65.46 75.84
N LEU A 13 -39.05 -64.68 76.91
CA LEU A 13 -38.53 -63.31 76.98
C LEU A 13 -37.01 -63.27 76.89
N ARG A 14 -36.30 -64.14 77.63
CA ARG A 14 -34.84 -64.24 77.54
C ARG A 14 -34.37 -64.67 76.15
N GLN A 15 -35.09 -65.58 75.51
CA GLN A 15 -34.81 -65.98 74.14
C GLN A 15 -35.04 -64.81 73.18
N GLN A 16 -36.15 -64.09 73.31
CA GLN A 16 -36.44 -62.92 72.50
C GLN A 16 -35.40 -61.80 72.70
N ASP A 17 -34.93 -61.57 73.92
CA ASP A 17 -33.90 -60.58 74.21
C ASP A 17 -32.52 -61.02 73.67
N ALA A 18 -32.20 -62.31 73.71
CA ALA A 18 -31.00 -62.86 73.06
C ALA A 18 -31.07 -62.71 71.52
N GLU A 19 -32.22 -62.98 70.91
CA GLU A 19 -32.44 -62.77 69.48
C GLU A 19 -32.35 -61.27 69.10
N ARG A 20 -32.89 -60.37 69.93
CA ARG A 20 -32.74 -58.92 69.73
C ARG A 20 -31.28 -58.48 69.85
N ALA A 21 -30.53 -59.01 70.80
CA ALA A 21 -29.12 -58.69 70.97
C ALA A 21 -28.28 -59.20 69.77
N ALA A 22 -28.55 -60.42 69.30
CA ALA A 22 -27.93 -60.97 68.10
C ALA A 22 -28.25 -60.14 66.85
N ASN A 23 -29.52 -59.77 66.66
CA ASN A 23 -29.94 -58.90 65.56
C ASN A 23 -29.28 -57.51 65.64
N ALA A 24 -29.21 -56.91 66.84
CA ALA A 24 -28.54 -55.63 67.04
C ALA A 24 -27.04 -55.70 66.71
N PHE A 25 -26.38 -56.81 67.02
CA PHE A 25 -24.99 -57.06 66.63
C PHE A 25 -24.85 -57.15 65.11
N ILE A 26 -25.69 -57.93 64.44
CA ILE A 26 -25.70 -58.04 62.97
C ILE A 26 -25.95 -56.69 62.32
N PHE A 27 -26.91 -55.89 62.80
CA PHE A 27 -27.16 -54.56 62.26
C PHE A 27 -25.97 -53.63 62.44
N ARG A 28 -25.25 -53.71 63.57
CA ARG A 28 -24.03 -52.93 63.77
C ARG A 28 -22.92 -53.33 62.79
N GLU A 29 -22.72 -54.62 62.55
CA GLU A 29 -21.74 -55.09 61.56
C GLU A 29 -22.12 -54.66 60.14
N VAL A 30 -23.39 -54.81 59.76
CA VAL A 30 -23.88 -54.35 58.44
C VAL A 30 -23.70 -52.85 58.30
N HIS A 31 -24.01 -52.06 59.33
CA HIS A 31 -23.76 -50.61 59.31
C HIS A 31 -22.28 -50.29 59.15
N ALA A 32 -21.39 -50.97 59.87
CA ALA A 32 -19.95 -50.75 59.74
C ALA A 32 -19.43 -51.03 58.32
N VAL A 33 -19.90 -52.12 57.68
CA VAL A 33 -19.55 -52.44 56.29
C VAL A 33 -20.11 -51.41 55.32
N LEU A 34 -21.36 -50.96 55.52
CA LEU A 34 -21.94 -49.93 54.68
C LEU A 34 -21.20 -48.60 54.81
N ASP A 35 -20.79 -48.21 56.02
CA ASP A 35 -20.00 -47.00 56.25
C ASP A 35 -18.63 -47.10 55.56
N GLU A 36 -17.96 -48.26 55.61
CA GLU A 36 -16.71 -48.51 54.88
C GLU A 36 -16.90 -48.45 53.36
N MET A 37 -17.95 -49.08 52.83
CA MET A 37 -18.28 -49.01 51.40
C MET A 37 -18.60 -47.59 50.93
N VAL A 38 -19.33 -46.81 51.74
CA VAL A 38 -19.59 -45.39 51.44
C VAL A 38 -18.28 -44.61 51.42
N HIS A 39 -17.40 -44.85 52.40
CA HIS A 39 -16.09 -44.20 52.45
C HIS A 39 -15.22 -44.55 51.22
N ASP A 40 -15.20 -45.80 50.78
CA ASP A 40 -14.47 -46.22 49.59
C ASP A 40 -15.00 -45.56 48.31
N VAL A 41 -16.32 -45.41 48.18
CA VAL A 41 -16.95 -44.73 47.04
C VAL A 41 -16.61 -43.23 47.05
N GLU A 42 -16.69 -42.58 48.21
CA GLU A 42 -16.31 -41.16 48.36
C GLU A 42 -14.82 -40.94 48.08
N ALA A 43 -13.95 -41.82 48.57
CA ALA A 43 -12.52 -41.77 48.31
C ALA A 43 -12.21 -41.93 46.82
N TRP A 44 -12.88 -42.87 46.14
CA TRP A 44 -12.72 -43.08 44.71
C TRP A 44 -13.22 -41.90 43.88
N ASP A 45 -14.34 -41.27 44.26
CA ASP A 45 -14.85 -40.07 43.58
C ASP A 45 -13.85 -38.90 43.71
N HIS A 46 -13.29 -38.70 44.91
CA HIS A 46 -12.23 -37.70 45.13
C HIS A 46 -10.96 -37.99 44.33
N GLU A 47 -10.53 -39.25 44.21
CA GLU A 47 -9.39 -39.61 43.36
C GLU A 47 -9.66 -39.32 41.88
N CYS A 48 -10.88 -39.58 41.41
CA CYS A 48 -11.30 -39.25 40.05
C CYS A 48 -11.33 -37.73 39.80
N GLU A 49 -11.83 -36.94 40.75
CA GLU A 49 -11.79 -35.48 40.68
C GLU A 49 -10.35 -34.95 40.67
N LEU A 50 -9.48 -35.48 41.54
CA LEU A 50 -8.06 -35.12 41.54
C LEU A 50 -7.36 -35.47 40.23
N ALA A 51 -7.69 -36.61 39.62
CA ALA A 51 -7.15 -36.99 38.31
C ALA A 51 -7.60 -36.01 37.20
N LYS A 52 -8.87 -35.60 37.20
CA LYS A 52 -9.40 -34.59 36.26
C LYS A 52 -8.70 -33.25 36.44
N LEU A 53 -8.60 -32.75 37.67
CA LEU A 53 -7.95 -31.46 37.96
C LEU A 53 -6.45 -31.48 37.59
N ARG A 54 -5.75 -32.59 37.81
CA ARG A 54 -4.35 -32.75 37.37
C ARG A 54 -4.23 -32.70 35.84
N HIS A 55 -5.16 -33.32 35.13
CA HIS A 55 -5.18 -33.29 33.67
C HIS A 55 -5.47 -31.86 33.16
N GLU A 56 -6.46 -31.17 33.71
CA GLU A 56 -6.76 -29.77 33.37
C GLU A 56 -5.56 -28.84 33.67
N LEU A 57 -4.89 -29.04 34.80
CA LEU A 57 -3.68 -28.30 35.14
C LEU A 57 -2.56 -28.57 34.14
N TYR A 58 -2.37 -29.82 33.70
CA TYR A 58 -1.37 -30.16 32.68
C TYR A 58 -1.69 -29.49 31.33
N VAL A 59 -2.94 -29.56 30.88
CA VAL A 59 -3.39 -28.94 29.61
C VAL A 59 -3.20 -27.42 29.65
N THR A 60 -3.57 -26.79 30.76
CA THR A 60 -3.40 -25.33 30.92
C THR A 60 -1.93 -24.92 31.01
N GLN A 61 -1.06 -25.74 31.62
CA GLN A 61 0.39 -25.52 31.61
C GLN A 61 0.97 -25.62 30.20
N GLN A 62 0.57 -26.64 29.43
CA GLN A 62 0.99 -26.79 28.04
C GLN A 62 0.57 -25.60 27.19
N ALA A 63 -0.70 -25.17 27.28
CA ALA A 63 -1.20 -24.01 26.57
C ALA A 63 -0.46 -22.71 26.94
N LEU A 64 -0.08 -22.56 28.22
CA LEU A 64 0.74 -21.42 28.67
C LEU A 64 2.14 -21.43 28.06
N ASP A 65 2.77 -22.60 27.94
CA ASP A 65 4.11 -22.70 27.35
C ASP A 65 4.10 -22.50 25.83
N GLU A 66 3.06 -22.99 25.13
CA GLU A 66 2.83 -22.67 23.71
C GLU A 66 2.61 -21.16 23.49
N ALA A 67 1.84 -20.51 24.37
CA ALA A 67 1.64 -19.06 24.33
C ALA A 67 2.95 -18.28 24.53
N LYS A 68 3.81 -18.69 25.49
CA LYS A 68 5.14 -18.08 25.70
C LYS A 68 6.05 -18.25 24.50
N GLN A 69 6.07 -19.43 23.87
CA GLN A 69 6.85 -19.66 22.66
C GLN A 69 6.38 -18.76 21.52
N ARG A 70 5.07 -18.60 21.35
CA ARG A 70 4.50 -17.71 20.33
C ARG A 70 4.81 -16.25 20.62
N GLU A 71 4.79 -15.82 21.87
CA GLU A 71 5.24 -14.47 22.27
C GLU A 71 6.72 -14.22 21.90
N GLN A 72 7.60 -15.19 22.17
CA GLN A 72 9.01 -15.10 21.80
C GLN A 72 9.22 -14.98 20.29
N GLN A 73 8.50 -15.77 19.49
CA GLN A 73 8.54 -15.68 18.03
C GLN A 73 8.12 -14.29 17.53
N LEU A 74 7.02 -13.73 18.08
CA LEU A 74 6.55 -12.40 17.71
C LEU A 74 7.55 -11.31 18.11
N LEU A 75 8.24 -11.45 19.25
CA LEU A 75 9.30 -10.54 19.65
C LEU A 75 10.51 -10.59 18.70
N GLU A 76 10.90 -11.79 18.25
CA GLU A 76 11.96 -11.95 17.25
C GLU A 76 11.57 -11.35 15.89
N GLU A 77 10.34 -11.59 15.41
CA GLU A 77 9.82 -11.00 14.17
C GLU A 77 9.78 -9.48 14.26
N ARG A 78 9.33 -8.93 15.39
CA ARG A 78 9.34 -7.49 15.64
C ARG A 78 10.77 -6.93 15.60
N GLN A 79 11.74 -7.62 16.21
CA GLN A 79 13.14 -7.18 16.18
C GLN A 79 13.69 -7.19 14.75
N ARG A 80 13.45 -8.26 13.98
CA ARG A 80 13.84 -8.35 12.56
C ARG A 80 13.22 -7.21 11.74
N ALA A 81 11.97 -6.85 12.00
CA ALA A 81 11.32 -5.72 11.33
C ALA A 81 11.97 -4.38 11.67
N TYR A 82 12.38 -4.15 12.93
CA TYR A 82 13.14 -2.96 13.32
C TYR A 82 14.52 -2.91 12.65
N ASP A 83 15.23 -4.04 12.61
CA ASP A 83 16.55 -4.12 11.98
C ASP A 83 16.45 -3.85 10.47
N PHE A 84 15.42 -4.38 9.81
CA PHE A 84 15.15 -4.10 8.40
C PHE A 84 14.81 -2.62 8.16
N ALA A 85 13.96 -2.03 9.00
CA ALA A 85 13.63 -0.60 8.90
C ALA A 85 14.89 0.28 9.07
N ALA A 86 15.78 -0.06 9.98
CA ALA A 86 17.05 0.63 10.17
C ALA A 86 17.97 0.52 8.94
N GLN A 87 18.05 -0.66 8.31
CA GLN A 87 18.81 -0.86 7.06
C GLN A 87 18.24 -0.02 5.90
N VAL A 88 16.91 0.03 5.76
CA VAL A 88 16.25 0.85 4.74
C VAL A 88 16.51 2.34 4.99
N GLU A 89 16.50 2.79 6.25
CA GLU A 89 16.83 4.17 6.61
C GLU A 89 18.29 4.50 6.28
N GLU A 90 19.23 3.61 6.58
CA GLU A 90 20.64 3.77 6.25
C GLU A 90 20.87 3.82 4.74
N HIS A 91 20.23 2.92 3.98
CA HIS A 91 20.29 2.93 2.52
C HIS A 91 19.69 4.22 1.94
N GLY A 92 18.56 4.69 2.48
CA GLY A 92 17.96 5.96 2.11
C GLY A 92 18.89 7.15 2.36
N LYS A 93 19.57 7.19 3.52
CA LYS A 93 20.59 8.22 3.83
C LYS A 93 21.75 8.18 2.84
N ALA A 94 22.24 7.00 2.50
CA ALA A 94 23.33 6.82 1.52
C ALA A 94 22.92 7.32 0.13
N LEU A 95 21.70 7.02 -0.33
CA LEU A 95 21.19 7.47 -1.62
C LEU A 95 21.03 9.00 -1.67
N VAL A 96 20.53 9.61 -0.59
CA VAL A 96 20.43 11.07 -0.47
C VAL A 96 21.80 11.73 -0.50
N ALA A 97 22.81 11.15 0.18
CA ALA A 97 24.18 11.64 0.13
C ALA A 97 24.74 11.58 -1.31
N GLN A 98 24.58 10.46 -2.01
CA GLN A 98 25.00 10.33 -3.42
C GLN A 98 24.32 11.34 -4.34
N LEU A 99 23.01 11.57 -4.15
CA LEU A 99 22.28 12.56 -4.93
C LEU A 99 22.81 13.98 -4.67
N ASN A 100 23.12 14.30 -3.42
CA ASN A 100 23.70 15.59 -3.05
C ASN A 100 25.09 15.78 -3.65
N ASP A 101 25.94 14.75 -3.66
CA ASP A 101 27.25 14.78 -4.31
C ASP A 101 27.11 15.01 -5.82
N ASN A 102 26.22 14.28 -6.49
CA ASN A 102 25.93 14.46 -7.92
C ASN A 102 25.42 15.88 -8.22
N LEU A 103 24.55 16.42 -7.38
CA LEU A 103 24.06 17.80 -7.51
C LEU A 103 25.20 18.82 -7.35
N GLN A 104 26.12 18.61 -6.40
CA GLN A 104 27.30 19.47 -6.26
C GLN A 104 28.20 19.42 -7.49
N THR A 105 28.42 18.23 -8.07
CA THR A 105 29.15 18.08 -9.33
C THR A 105 28.46 18.86 -10.46
N LEU A 106 27.16 18.68 -10.66
CA LEU A 106 26.41 19.42 -11.69
C LEU A 106 26.44 20.94 -11.50
N VAL A 107 26.36 21.42 -10.26
CA VAL A 107 26.51 22.84 -9.94
C VAL A 107 27.90 23.35 -10.32
N SER A 108 28.95 22.56 -10.05
CA SER A 108 30.32 22.93 -10.44
C SER A 108 30.51 22.95 -11.97
N GLU A 109 29.94 22.00 -12.69
CA GLU A 109 29.97 21.94 -14.16
C GLU A 109 29.18 23.10 -14.80
N LEU A 110 28.01 23.45 -14.26
CA LEU A 110 27.24 24.61 -14.70
C LEU A 110 28.01 25.92 -14.49
N ASN A 111 28.69 26.06 -13.35
CA ASN A 111 29.55 27.22 -13.09
C ASN A 111 30.72 27.28 -14.09
N GLN A 112 31.36 26.15 -14.39
CA GLN A 112 32.43 26.07 -15.39
C GLN A 112 31.93 26.42 -16.79
N LYS A 113 30.77 25.89 -17.21
CA LYS A 113 30.11 26.24 -18.46
C LYS A 113 29.85 27.74 -18.54
N HIS A 114 29.36 28.35 -17.47
CA HIS A 114 29.10 29.79 -17.42
C HIS A 114 30.38 30.62 -17.58
N ILE A 115 31.52 30.17 -17.03
CA ILE A 115 32.83 30.81 -17.25
C ILE A 115 33.24 30.71 -18.73
N ILE A 116 33.13 29.53 -19.34
CA ILE A 116 33.46 29.32 -20.76
C ILE A 116 32.57 30.17 -21.68
N GLU A 117 31.27 30.28 -21.39
CA GLU A 117 30.35 31.14 -22.14
C GLU A 117 30.77 32.61 -22.08
N LYS A 118 31.22 33.11 -20.92
CA LYS A 118 31.76 34.47 -20.77
C LYS A 118 33.05 34.67 -21.56
N GLU A 119 33.96 33.70 -21.55
CA GLU A 119 35.20 33.75 -22.33
C GLU A 119 34.92 33.74 -23.83
N LEU A 120 33.98 32.89 -24.28
CA LEU A 120 33.54 32.82 -25.67
C LEU A 120 32.89 34.13 -26.12
N ALA A 121 32.10 34.78 -25.26
CA ALA A 121 31.55 36.12 -25.53
C ALA A 121 32.67 37.16 -25.71
N ARG A 122 33.67 37.19 -24.82
CA ARG A 122 34.84 38.10 -24.95
C ARG A 122 35.64 37.82 -26.22
N ALA A 123 35.85 36.55 -26.58
CA ALA A 123 36.55 36.17 -27.81
C ALA A 123 35.79 36.63 -29.06
N ARG A 124 34.45 36.53 -29.05
CA ARG A 124 33.60 37.07 -30.13
C ARG A 124 33.73 38.60 -30.24
N GLU A 125 33.71 39.33 -29.13
CA GLU A 125 33.92 40.79 -29.11
C GLU A 125 35.31 41.16 -29.67
N GLN A 126 36.37 40.45 -29.26
CA GLN A 126 37.72 40.66 -29.79
C GLN A 126 37.79 40.41 -31.30
N LEU A 127 37.10 39.39 -31.81
CA LEU A 127 37.05 39.07 -33.24
C LEU A 127 36.33 40.19 -34.02
N VAL A 128 35.25 40.75 -33.48
CA VAL A 128 34.59 41.93 -34.07
C VAL A 128 35.54 43.12 -34.14
N VAL A 129 36.26 43.43 -33.05
CA VAL A 129 37.25 44.53 -33.05
C VAL A 129 38.37 44.26 -34.08
N ALA A 130 38.89 43.04 -34.14
CA ALA A 130 39.91 42.65 -35.12
C ALA A 130 39.40 42.81 -36.56
N SER A 131 38.14 42.45 -36.83
CA SER A 131 37.51 42.64 -38.14
C SER A 131 37.36 44.12 -38.51
N GLN A 132 36.99 44.97 -37.56
CA GLN A 132 36.89 46.42 -37.75
C GLN A 132 38.26 47.03 -38.06
N LEU A 133 39.30 46.66 -37.28
CA LEU A 133 40.68 47.07 -37.53
C LEU A 133 41.17 46.61 -38.90
N SER A 134 40.87 45.36 -39.30
CA SER A 134 41.20 44.85 -40.64
C SER A 134 40.52 45.67 -41.74
N SER A 135 39.25 46.05 -41.56
CA SER A 135 38.52 46.90 -42.51
C SER A 135 39.13 48.30 -42.61
N GLN A 136 39.52 48.91 -41.48
CA GLN A 136 40.17 50.22 -41.44
C GLN A 136 41.54 50.16 -42.10
N LEU A 137 42.31 49.10 -41.86
CA LEU A 137 43.62 48.89 -42.47
C LEU A 137 43.50 48.71 -43.99
N SER A 138 42.50 47.95 -44.45
CA SER A 138 42.19 47.84 -45.88
C SER A 138 41.75 49.18 -46.49
N SER A 139 40.97 49.98 -45.76
CA SER A 139 40.56 51.32 -46.18
C SER A 139 41.76 52.26 -46.30
N ALA A 140 42.61 52.33 -45.27
CA ALA A 140 43.85 53.09 -45.27
C ALA A 140 44.80 52.66 -46.39
N GLN A 141 44.94 51.35 -46.64
CA GLN A 141 45.71 50.83 -47.78
C GLN A 141 45.13 51.25 -49.13
N ARG A 142 43.80 51.35 -49.26
CA ARG A 142 43.16 51.84 -50.48
C ARG A 142 43.43 53.33 -50.67
N GLU A 143 43.34 54.12 -49.61
CA GLU A 143 43.66 55.55 -49.60
C GLU A 143 45.13 55.82 -49.95
N ILE A 144 46.08 55.08 -49.36
CA ILE A 144 47.50 55.15 -49.71
C ILE A 144 47.71 54.85 -51.21
N ARG A 145 47.06 53.80 -51.73
CA ARG A 145 47.13 53.46 -53.16
C ARG A 145 46.55 54.58 -54.03
N GLU A 146 45.48 55.22 -53.60
CA GLU A 146 44.85 56.32 -54.32
C GLU A 146 45.68 57.60 -54.28
N LEU A 147 46.30 57.92 -53.14
CA LEU A 147 47.30 58.99 -53.01
C LEU A 147 48.50 58.71 -53.91
N HIS A 148 49.03 57.48 -53.95
CA HIS A 148 50.08 57.10 -54.89
C HIS A 148 49.65 57.28 -56.35
N ARG A 149 48.41 56.92 -56.72
CA ARG A 149 47.87 57.19 -58.06
C ARG A 149 47.82 58.68 -58.34
N LYS A 150 47.27 59.50 -57.43
CA LYS A 150 47.20 60.97 -57.57
C LYS A 150 48.59 61.58 -57.72
N MET A 151 49.53 61.18 -56.87
CA MET A 151 50.91 61.67 -56.89
C MET A 151 51.68 61.17 -58.13
N SER A 152 51.40 59.97 -58.64
CA SER A 152 51.95 59.46 -59.89
C SER A 152 51.37 60.20 -61.11
N ILE A 153 50.07 60.51 -61.10
CA ILE A 153 49.42 61.39 -62.09
C ILE A 153 50.01 62.80 -62.02
N GLU A 154 50.25 63.34 -60.82
CA GLU A 154 50.88 64.65 -60.63
C GLU A 154 52.34 64.65 -61.12
N LYS A 155 53.10 63.57 -60.88
CA LYS A 155 54.45 63.38 -61.45
C LYS A 155 54.41 63.20 -62.97
N LEU A 156 53.38 62.60 -63.55
CA LEU A 156 53.20 62.54 -65.00
C LEU A 156 52.83 63.91 -65.58
N LEU A 157 51.99 64.69 -64.88
CA LEU A 157 51.63 66.05 -65.28
C LEU A 157 52.79 67.05 -65.13
N LYS A 158 53.61 66.94 -64.07
CA LYS A 158 54.84 67.73 -63.88
C LYS A 158 56.01 67.20 -64.74
N GLY A 159 56.04 65.90 -65.01
CA GLY A 159 56.99 65.23 -65.90
C GLY A 159 56.73 65.49 -67.39
N SER A 160 55.51 65.90 -67.76
CA SER A 160 55.16 66.35 -69.12
C SER A 160 55.71 67.76 -69.45
N HIS A 161 56.53 68.35 -68.57
CA HIS A 161 57.34 69.55 -68.87
C HIS A 161 58.85 69.29 -68.88
N GLN A 162 59.32 68.06 -68.66
CA GLN A 162 60.76 67.80 -68.61
C GLN A 162 61.10 66.32 -68.89
N ALA A 163 61.00 65.91 -70.17
CA ALA A 163 61.76 64.78 -70.70
C ALA A 163 61.62 64.68 -72.24
N MET A 164 62.14 65.66 -72.96
CA MET A 164 62.98 65.31 -74.09
C MET A 164 64.38 65.02 -73.53
N ILE A 165 65.03 63.98 -74.08
CA ILE A 165 66.47 63.64 -74.04
C ILE A 165 66.84 62.38 -73.22
N GLY A 166 67.31 61.35 -73.96
CA GLY A 166 68.36 60.38 -73.57
C GLY A 166 67.88 59.02 -73.06
N LYS A 167 67.85 57.91 -73.83
CA LYS A 167 68.90 57.00 -74.39
C LYS A 167 69.77 56.21 -73.39
N GLY A 168 69.78 54.88 -73.56
CA GLY A 168 70.90 53.93 -73.28
C GLY A 168 70.71 52.99 -72.07
N ALA A 169 70.36 51.70 -72.24
CA ALA A 169 71.23 50.51 -72.40
C ALA A 169 72.11 50.21 -71.16
N THR A 170 72.01 49.08 -70.41
CA THR A 170 72.46 47.71 -70.78
C THR A 170 72.26 46.71 -69.59
N SER A 171 71.87 45.47 -69.92
CA SER A 171 72.45 44.14 -69.52
C SER A 171 73.01 43.87 -68.09
N LYS A 172 72.43 42.90 -67.35
CA LYS A 172 73.03 41.56 -67.01
C LYS A 172 72.34 40.84 -65.82
N ARG A 173 71.94 39.60 -66.13
CA ARG A 173 71.84 38.33 -65.35
C ARG A 173 72.57 38.25 -63.99
N ALA A 174 71.91 37.70 -62.94
CA ALA A 174 72.32 36.52 -62.15
C ALA A 174 71.55 36.35 -60.82
N THR A 175 71.04 35.12 -60.61
CA THR A 175 70.93 34.30 -59.37
C THR A 175 70.95 34.96 -57.97
N GLY A 176 70.01 34.55 -57.11
CA GLY A 176 70.19 34.60 -55.65
C GLY A 176 68.90 34.48 -54.84
N THR A 177 68.68 33.31 -54.25
CA THR A 177 67.84 33.01 -53.06
C THR A 177 67.88 34.11 -51.97
N PRO A 178 66.79 34.32 -51.20
CA PRO A 178 66.90 34.98 -49.91
C PRO A 178 66.76 33.99 -48.73
N PRO A 179 67.37 34.31 -47.57
CA PRO A 179 67.52 33.42 -46.43
C PRO A 179 66.44 33.62 -45.33
N CYS A 180 66.53 32.72 -44.36
CA CYS A 180 65.80 32.56 -43.11
C CYS A 180 65.51 33.83 -42.27
N THR A 181 64.32 33.81 -41.64
CA THR A 181 63.92 34.19 -40.26
C THR A 181 64.37 35.52 -39.64
N PRO A 182 63.47 36.14 -38.84
CA PRO A 182 63.83 36.32 -37.42
C PRO A 182 62.72 35.94 -36.42
N SER A 183 63.15 35.15 -35.42
CA SER A 183 62.92 35.31 -33.97
C SER A 183 61.77 36.20 -33.48
N THR A 184 60.84 35.63 -32.70
CA THR A 184 60.25 36.28 -31.52
C THR A 184 59.95 35.22 -30.44
N GLN A 185 60.87 35.18 -29.48
CA GLN A 185 60.72 34.99 -28.04
C GLN A 185 59.70 33.98 -27.48
N ARG A 186 60.27 32.89 -26.96
CA ARG A 186 59.70 31.98 -25.95
C ARG A 186 60.36 32.31 -24.60
N PRO A 187 59.61 32.52 -23.51
CA PRO A 187 60.12 32.31 -22.16
C PRO A 187 59.73 30.93 -21.63
N LYS A 188 60.72 30.28 -20.99
CA LYS A 188 60.57 29.16 -20.05
C LYS A 188 60.54 29.74 -18.63
N SER A 189 59.71 29.19 -17.76
CA SER A 189 59.90 29.07 -16.30
C SER A 189 58.76 28.17 -15.79
N SER A 190 59.02 26.91 -15.43
CA SER A 190 59.21 26.44 -14.03
C SER A 190 57.93 26.59 -13.19
N SER A 191 57.52 25.70 -12.31
CA SER A 191 57.90 24.36 -11.86
C SER A 191 56.89 24.05 -10.75
N VAL A 192 56.42 22.80 -10.67
CA VAL A 192 56.18 22.03 -9.44
C VAL A 192 55.47 22.73 -8.26
N ASN A 193 54.25 22.26 -7.91
CA ASN A 193 54.00 21.68 -6.58
C ASN A 193 52.58 21.08 -6.49
N GLU A 194 52.59 19.76 -6.43
CA GLU A 194 51.77 18.87 -5.63
C GLU A 194 51.32 19.51 -4.29
N VAL A 195 50.00 19.53 -4.03
CA VAL A 195 49.46 19.77 -2.68
C VAL A 195 48.38 18.74 -2.38
N VAL A 196 48.77 17.86 -1.48
CA VAL A 196 48.04 16.92 -0.64
C VAL A 196 46.73 17.53 -0.10
N VAL A 197 45.60 16.84 -0.32
CA VAL A 197 44.34 17.10 0.39
C VAL A 197 44.44 16.41 1.76
N ALA A 198 44.75 17.20 2.78
CA ALA A 198 44.72 16.78 4.18
C ALA A 198 43.33 17.02 4.76
N SER A 199 42.73 15.95 5.24
CA SER A 199 41.55 15.92 6.11
C SER A 199 41.78 16.74 7.38
N HIS A 200 40.90 17.69 7.69
CA HIS A 200 40.79 18.27 9.03
C HIS A 200 39.31 18.40 9.44
N MET A 201 39.00 17.69 10.53
CA MET A 201 37.76 17.76 11.28
C MET A 201 37.65 19.07 12.05
N PRO A 202 36.44 19.50 12.44
CA PRO A 202 36.24 20.21 13.67
C PRO A 202 35.58 19.31 14.72
N VAL A 203 36.37 18.97 15.74
CA VAL A 203 35.87 18.59 17.07
C VAL A 203 35.50 19.88 17.79
N ALA A 204 34.22 20.03 18.12
CA ALA A 204 33.77 21.02 19.10
C ALA A 204 32.85 20.31 20.11
N SER A 205 33.48 19.72 21.13
CA SER A 205 32.83 19.30 22.36
C SER A 205 32.67 20.53 23.26
N GLY A 206 31.42 20.92 23.51
CA GLY A 206 31.05 21.88 24.54
C GLY A 206 30.05 21.21 25.49
N ALA A 207 30.50 20.93 26.70
CA ALA A 207 29.74 20.35 27.79
C ALA A 207 28.72 21.34 28.39
N GLY A 208 27.58 20.84 28.89
CA GLY A 208 26.65 21.61 29.72
C GLY A 208 25.25 21.01 29.89
N SER A 209 25.08 20.11 30.86
CA SER A 209 23.83 19.58 31.44
C SER A 209 22.94 20.67 32.10
N PRO A 210 21.87 20.36 32.88
CA PRO A 210 20.79 19.37 32.77
C PRO A 210 19.37 19.98 32.95
N GLY A 211 18.32 19.18 32.73
CA GLY A 211 17.09 19.25 33.53
C GLY A 211 15.82 19.69 32.82
N ARG A 212 14.82 18.81 32.77
CA ARG A 212 13.65 18.85 33.66
C ARG A 212 12.61 17.82 33.23
N GLU A 213 12.31 16.94 34.17
CA GLU A 213 11.05 16.20 34.27
C GLU A 213 9.87 17.17 34.29
N ALA A 214 8.82 16.84 33.56
CA ALA A 214 7.44 17.14 33.93
C ALA A 214 6.47 16.34 33.05
N SER A 215 5.90 15.28 33.63
CA SER A 215 4.52 14.87 33.31
C SER A 215 3.57 16.05 33.57
N PRO A 216 2.40 16.11 32.93
CA PRO A 216 1.26 15.52 33.63
C PRO A 216 0.20 14.86 32.74
N SER A 217 -0.36 13.80 33.32
CA SER A 217 -1.72 13.34 33.20
C SER A 217 -2.79 14.45 33.22
N SER A 218 -3.77 14.41 32.31
CA SER A 218 -5.18 14.58 32.69
C SER A 218 -6.15 14.36 31.54
N SER A 219 -7.00 13.35 31.74
CA SER A 219 -8.33 13.20 31.15
C SER A 219 -9.13 14.50 31.15
N ARG A 220 -9.71 14.86 30.01
CA ARG A 220 -10.99 15.59 29.98
C ARG A 220 -11.90 14.99 28.92
N ARG A 221 -12.95 14.32 29.43
CA ARG A 221 -14.22 14.15 28.74
C ARG A 221 -14.78 15.56 28.43
N LEU A 222 -15.19 15.79 27.19
CA LEU A 222 -16.14 16.83 26.87
C LEU A 222 -17.34 16.14 26.21
N GLY A 223 -18.41 16.04 26.99
CA GLY A 223 -19.76 15.84 26.46
C GLY A 223 -20.23 17.17 25.88
N TRP A 224 -20.81 17.13 24.68
CA TRP A 224 -21.44 18.27 24.04
C TRP A 224 -22.91 17.95 23.77
N SER A 225 -23.77 18.83 24.27
CA SER A 225 -25.17 19.00 23.84
C SER A 225 -25.56 20.46 24.12
N PRO A 226 -26.60 21.00 23.46
CA PRO A 226 -26.37 22.11 22.54
C PRO A 226 -27.18 23.38 22.86
N ASN A 227 -26.88 24.40 22.04
CA ASN A 227 -27.74 25.51 21.61
C ASN A 227 -27.60 26.84 22.38
N THR A 228 -27.25 27.93 21.67
CA THR A 228 -28.20 28.91 21.08
C THR A 228 -27.47 30.05 20.35
N GLY A 229 -27.76 30.20 19.04
CA GLY A 229 -28.00 31.47 18.31
C GLY A 229 -26.91 32.54 18.15
N SER A 230 -26.36 32.69 16.94
CA SER A 230 -26.66 33.80 16.00
C SER A 230 -25.57 33.95 14.91
N GLU A 231 -26.04 34.02 13.67
CA GLU A 231 -25.43 34.60 12.45
C GLU A 231 -24.07 34.12 11.91
N ALA A 232 -24.19 33.23 10.91
CA ALA A 232 -23.59 33.37 9.58
C ALA A 232 -22.05 33.27 9.45
N GLN A 233 -21.50 32.12 9.84
CA GLN A 233 -20.51 31.45 9.01
C GLN A 233 -21.20 30.21 8.43
N ARG A 234 -21.44 30.19 7.11
CA ARG A 234 -21.83 28.94 6.44
C ARG A 234 -20.69 27.95 6.64
N GLU A 235 -20.91 26.95 7.49
CA GLU A 235 -19.99 25.83 7.63
C GLU A 235 -19.75 25.23 6.23
N PRO A 236 -18.50 24.82 5.91
CA PRO A 236 -18.17 24.25 4.62
C PRO A 236 -18.96 22.95 4.44
N CYS A 237 -20.09 23.05 3.73
CA CYS A 237 -20.92 21.90 3.42
C CYS A 237 -20.21 21.03 2.37
N LEU A 238 -20.30 19.70 2.52
CA LEU A 238 -19.71 18.72 1.61
C LEU A 238 -20.14 18.94 0.13
N GLU A 239 -21.27 19.62 -0.08
CA GLU A 239 -21.79 19.99 -1.40
C GLU A 239 -20.82 20.86 -2.22
N THR A 240 -20.13 21.81 -1.58
CA THR A 240 -19.21 22.76 -2.21
C THR A 240 -17.73 22.34 -2.12
N CYS A 241 -17.44 21.17 -1.54
CA CYS A 241 -16.08 20.67 -1.39
C CYS A 241 -15.44 20.34 -2.76
N PRO A 242 -14.19 20.74 -3.05
CA PRO A 242 -13.47 20.34 -4.26
C PRO A 242 -13.36 18.82 -4.42
N GLU A 243 -13.44 18.31 -5.65
CA GLU A 243 -13.44 16.85 -5.94
C GLU A 243 -12.24 16.10 -5.37
N LYS A 244 -11.05 16.71 -5.37
CA LYS A 244 -9.84 16.10 -4.80
C LYS A 244 -9.95 15.86 -3.29
N LEU A 245 -10.54 16.81 -2.55
CA LEU A 245 -10.77 16.68 -1.11
C LEU A 245 -11.91 15.72 -0.82
N LEU A 246 -12.96 15.74 -1.65
CA LEU A 246 -14.06 14.79 -1.54
C LEU A 246 -13.57 13.35 -1.75
N MET A 247 -12.66 13.13 -2.71
CA MET A 247 -12.00 11.84 -2.94
C MET A 247 -11.11 11.44 -1.76
N SER A 248 -10.36 12.36 -1.16
CA SER A 248 -9.54 12.02 0.01
C SER A 248 -10.40 11.65 1.21
N VAL A 249 -11.54 12.31 1.42
CA VAL A 249 -12.50 11.97 2.48
C VAL A 249 -13.11 10.59 2.23
N PHE A 250 -13.54 10.30 1.00
CA PHE A 250 -14.06 8.97 0.65
C PHE A 250 -13.00 7.86 0.68
N GLY A 251 -11.71 8.18 0.54
CA GLY A 251 -10.62 7.22 0.72
C GLY A 251 -10.50 6.66 2.14
N TYR A 252 -11.08 7.33 3.14
CA TYR A 252 -11.13 6.85 4.53
C TYR A 252 -12.43 6.09 4.86
N LEU A 253 -13.37 5.97 3.93
CA LEU A 253 -14.64 5.29 4.12
C LEU A 253 -14.70 3.99 3.32
N ASP A 254 -15.40 2.99 3.85
CA ASP A 254 -15.69 1.77 3.10
C ASP A 254 -16.75 2.04 2.02
N ALA A 255 -16.84 1.16 1.01
CA ALA A 255 -17.74 1.33 -0.12
C ALA A 255 -19.22 1.47 0.33
N ARG A 256 -19.61 0.80 1.41
CA ARG A 256 -20.96 0.88 1.97
C ARG A 256 -21.23 2.23 2.61
N SER A 257 -20.26 2.80 3.32
CA SER A 257 -20.37 4.12 3.94
C SER A 257 -20.35 5.24 2.91
N VAL A 258 -19.54 5.15 1.84
CA VAL A 258 -19.57 6.13 0.74
C VAL A 258 -20.96 6.17 0.10
N VAL A 259 -21.56 5.01 -0.17
CA VAL A 259 -22.93 4.93 -0.71
C VAL A 259 -23.95 5.50 0.28
N ALA A 260 -23.89 5.11 1.56
CA ALA A 260 -24.81 5.61 2.58
C ALA A 260 -24.75 7.13 2.74
N VAL A 261 -23.54 7.72 2.77
CA VAL A 261 -23.34 9.17 2.81
C VAL A 261 -23.89 9.83 1.54
N SER A 262 -23.65 9.23 0.37
CA SER A 262 -24.16 9.76 -0.90
C SER A 262 -25.70 9.78 -0.95
N MET A 263 -26.39 8.82 -0.34
CA MET A 263 -27.86 8.75 -0.32
C MET A 263 -28.50 9.84 0.55
N THR A 264 -27.74 10.45 1.47
CA THR A 264 -28.25 11.56 2.30
C THR A 264 -28.47 12.84 1.50
N ASN A 265 -27.83 12.98 0.33
CA ASN A 265 -27.88 14.20 -0.47
C ASN A 265 -27.72 13.92 -1.98
N LYS A 266 -28.75 14.29 -2.76
CA LYS A 266 -28.78 14.07 -4.22
C LYS A 266 -27.61 14.73 -4.98
N ILE A 267 -27.10 15.86 -4.48
CA ILE A 267 -25.96 16.56 -5.09
C ILE A 267 -24.68 15.75 -4.86
N ILE A 268 -24.45 15.25 -3.64
CA ILE A 268 -23.31 14.38 -3.32
C ILE A 268 -23.42 13.07 -4.10
N MET A 269 -24.61 12.48 -4.21
CA MET A 269 -24.86 11.28 -5.02
C MET A 269 -24.44 11.45 -6.48
N SER A 270 -24.85 12.56 -7.11
CA SER A 270 -24.47 12.86 -8.51
C SER A 270 -22.95 13.01 -8.67
N ARG A 271 -22.29 13.66 -7.70
CA ARG A 271 -20.83 13.84 -7.70
C ARG A 271 -20.09 12.53 -7.46
N VAL A 272 -20.56 11.67 -6.54
CA VAL A 272 -20.05 10.31 -6.32
C VAL A 272 -20.21 9.49 -7.60
N HIS A 273 -21.37 9.54 -8.27
CA HIS A 273 -21.58 8.86 -9.54
C HIS A 273 -20.63 9.36 -10.64
N GLY A 274 -20.30 10.65 -10.65
CA GLY A 274 -19.29 11.23 -11.55
C GLY A 274 -17.86 10.79 -11.21
N LEU A 275 -17.50 10.76 -9.93
CA LEU A 275 -16.16 10.38 -9.45
C LEU A 275 -15.87 8.88 -9.64
N PHE A 276 -16.89 8.03 -9.49
CA PHE A 276 -16.77 6.57 -9.60
C PHE A 276 -17.30 6.02 -10.94
N GLY A 277 -17.65 6.89 -11.89
CA GLY A 277 -18.05 6.48 -13.24
C GLY A 277 -19.34 5.66 -13.33
N VAL A 278 -20.22 5.74 -12.32
CA VAL A 278 -21.48 4.96 -12.25
C VAL A 278 -22.58 5.59 -13.12
N ALA A 279 -22.42 6.84 -13.56
CA ALA A 279 -23.33 7.47 -14.50
C ALA A 279 -23.08 6.97 -15.94
N THR A 280 -24.12 6.37 -16.54
CA THR A 280 -24.18 6.10 -17.97
C THR A 280 -24.08 7.44 -18.72
N PRO A 281 -23.09 7.64 -19.62
CA PRO A 281 -22.94 8.90 -20.31
C PRO A 281 -24.11 9.09 -21.28
N MET A 282 -25.01 10.04 -20.98
CA MET A 282 -25.87 10.61 -22.01
C MET A 282 -24.97 11.28 -23.04
N ALA A 283 -25.06 10.77 -24.26
CA ALA A 283 -24.32 11.19 -25.43
C ALA A 283 -24.44 12.70 -25.67
N VAL A 284 -23.29 13.37 -25.73
CA VAL A 284 -23.08 14.63 -26.44
C VAL A 284 -21.91 14.37 -27.41
N PRO A 285 -22.06 14.69 -28.71
CA PRO A 285 -21.16 14.21 -29.76
C PRO A 285 -19.75 14.82 -29.66
N PRO A 286 -18.72 14.10 -30.12
CA PRO A 286 -17.33 14.52 -29.96
C PRO A 286 -16.98 15.64 -30.97
N VAL A 287 -16.54 16.78 -30.45
CA VAL A 287 -15.76 17.76 -31.23
C VAL A 287 -14.36 17.17 -31.41
N VAL A 288 -14.19 16.47 -32.53
CA VAL A 288 -12.91 15.91 -32.97
C VAL A 288 -11.98 17.06 -33.36
N LYS A 289 -11.06 17.43 -32.46
CA LYS A 289 -9.84 18.16 -32.83
C LYS A 289 -8.93 17.17 -33.55
N ARG A 290 -9.01 17.17 -34.88
CA ARG A 290 -8.17 16.36 -35.77
C ARG A 290 -6.86 17.11 -36.01
N THR A 291 -5.83 16.79 -35.23
CA THR A 291 -4.45 17.15 -35.54
C THR A 291 -3.95 16.11 -36.56
N GLN A 292 -4.14 16.39 -37.85
CA GLN A 292 -3.51 15.64 -38.93
C GLN A 292 -2.29 16.43 -39.41
N SER A 293 -1.12 15.91 -39.05
CA SER A 293 0.14 16.15 -39.74
C SER A 293 0.10 15.43 -41.09
N GLN A 294 0.18 16.18 -42.19
CA GLN A 294 0.85 15.72 -43.40
C GLN A 294 1.53 16.88 -44.12
N PRO A 295 2.64 16.59 -44.84
CA PRO A 295 3.64 17.57 -45.23
C PRO A 295 3.48 17.97 -46.70
N VAL A 296 3.30 19.27 -46.98
CA VAL A 296 3.43 19.79 -48.35
C VAL A 296 4.07 21.18 -48.34
N LEU A 297 5.33 21.19 -48.80
CA LEU A 297 6.06 22.27 -49.50
C LEU A 297 6.15 23.66 -48.83
N PRO A 298 7.37 24.12 -48.43
CA PRO A 298 7.59 25.53 -48.17
C PRO A 298 7.59 26.31 -49.50
N SER A 299 6.49 27.02 -49.74
CA SER A 299 6.43 28.13 -50.69
C SER A 299 7.31 29.27 -50.17
N ALA A 300 8.59 29.27 -50.54
CA ALA A 300 9.49 30.39 -50.36
C ALA A 300 9.04 31.57 -51.25
N ARG A 301 8.17 32.44 -50.74
CA ARG A 301 8.07 33.83 -51.22
C ARG A 301 9.26 34.59 -50.66
N SER A 302 10.36 34.59 -51.43
CA SER A 302 11.43 35.55 -51.31
C SER A 302 10.86 36.97 -51.46
N ALA A 303 10.70 37.65 -50.33
CA ALA A 303 10.86 39.10 -50.25
C ALA A 303 12.38 39.37 -50.14
N ILE A 304 12.81 40.59 -50.54
CA ILE A 304 14.20 41.03 -50.81
C ILE A 304 14.58 40.67 -52.27
N SER A 305 14.80 41.58 -53.22
CA SER A 305 15.14 43.00 -53.18
C SER A 305 14.79 43.66 -54.54
N LYS A 306 13.82 44.57 -54.56
CA LYS A 306 13.70 45.57 -55.64
C LYS A 306 14.65 46.72 -55.32
N THR A 307 15.92 46.56 -55.66
CA THR A 307 16.89 47.66 -55.80
C THR A 307 17.89 47.31 -56.90
N ARG A 308 17.39 47.00 -58.11
CA ARG A 308 18.20 47.08 -59.33
C ARG A 308 18.36 48.55 -59.69
N SER A 309 19.40 49.15 -59.15
CA SER A 309 20.01 50.38 -59.66
C SER A 309 20.37 50.17 -61.12
N VAL A 310 19.53 50.69 -62.02
CA VAL A 310 19.85 50.91 -63.42
C VAL A 310 20.69 52.18 -63.45
N ILE A 311 22.01 52.02 -63.36
CA ILE A 311 22.94 53.03 -63.86
C ILE A 311 23.10 52.78 -65.35
N GLY A 312 22.80 53.82 -66.13
CA GLY A 312 23.50 54.13 -67.37
C GLY A 312 22.92 53.52 -68.64
N PHE A 313 22.14 54.32 -69.38
CA PHE A 313 22.59 54.99 -70.61
C PHE A 313 21.36 55.52 -71.34
N GLY A 314 21.04 56.79 -71.10
CA GLY A 314 19.83 57.39 -71.66
C GLY A 314 19.67 58.87 -71.33
N SER A 315 20.76 59.63 -71.26
CA SER A 315 20.69 61.07 -71.48
C SER A 315 21.96 61.51 -72.19
N THR A 316 21.84 61.70 -73.50
CA THR A 316 22.88 62.31 -74.34
C THR A 316 23.05 63.75 -73.87
N THR A 317 24.07 63.99 -73.05
CA THR A 317 24.49 65.35 -72.70
C THR A 317 25.36 65.88 -73.85
N GLU A 318 25.32 67.19 -74.13
CA GLU A 318 26.10 67.82 -75.22
C GLU A 318 27.60 67.50 -75.20
N LYS A 319 28.14 67.02 -74.07
CA LYS A 319 29.52 66.55 -73.96
C LYS A 319 29.80 65.31 -74.82
N ASP A 320 28.82 64.44 -75.05
CA ASP A 320 28.99 63.25 -75.90
C ASP A 320 29.13 63.63 -77.38
N LYS A 321 28.43 64.69 -77.83
CA LYS A 321 28.57 65.20 -79.21
C LYS A 321 29.96 65.80 -79.47
N VAL A 322 30.57 66.45 -78.48
CA VAL A 322 31.93 67.00 -78.60
C VAL A 322 32.98 65.91 -78.54
N GLN A 323 32.77 64.83 -77.77
CA GLN A 323 33.66 63.67 -77.78
C GLN A 323 33.54 62.86 -79.09
N LEU A 324 32.33 62.65 -79.61
CA LEU A 324 32.10 62.03 -80.92
C LEU A 324 32.77 62.81 -82.06
N SER A 325 32.70 64.14 -82.05
CA SER A 325 33.37 64.97 -83.06
C SER A 325 34.90 64.91 -82.99
N LYS A 326 35.49 64.85 -81.79
CA LYS A 326 36.94 64.62 -81.61
C LYS A 326 37.37 63.21 -82.04
N VAL A 327 36.55 62.20 -81.79
CA VAL A 327 36.79 60.82 -82.24
C VAL A 327 36.75 60.73 -83.76
N GLU A 328 35.79 61.39 -84.42
CA GLU A 328 35.72 61.46 -85.89
C GLU A 328 36.95 62.15 -86.52
N GLN A 329 37.52 63.14 -85.83
CA GLN A 329 38.73 63.84 -86.28
C GLN A 329 39.98 62.97 -86.14
N LEU A 330 40.06 62.13 -85.10
CA LEU A 330 41.13 61.16 -84.87
C LEU A 330 41.06 59.98 -85.86
N VAL A 331 39.85 59.50 -86.16
CA VAL A 331 39.61 58.43 -87.15
C VAL A 331 40.04 58.89 -88.54
N LYS A 332 39.90 60.18 -88.87
CA LYS A 332 40.36 60.75 -90.15
C LYS A 332 41.88 60.95 -90.24
N SER A 333 42.61 61.00 -89.13
CA SER A 333 44.07 61.21 -89.10
C SER A 333 44.88 59.92 -88.92
N MET A 334 44.23 58.79 -88.68
CA MET A 334 44.88 57.48 -88.53
C MET A 334 45.25 56.86 -89.88
N LYS A 335 46.40 56.17 -89.91
CA LYS A 335 46.80 55.38 -91.08
C LYS A 335 45.95 54.12 -91.18
N VAL A 336 45.76 53.60 -92.40
CA VAL A 336 44.94 52.42 -92.69
C VAL A 336 45.34 51.19 -91.84
N ASP A 337 46.62 51.01 -91.56
CA ASP A 337 47.13 49.90 -90.74
C ASP A 337 46.78 50.04 -89.24
N GLU A 338 46.78 51.27 -88.73
CA GLU A 338 46.39 51.57 -87.35
C GLU A 338 44.89 51.35 -87.15
N MET A 339 44.09 51.64 -88.18
CA MET A 339 42.64 51.42 -88.18
C MET A 339 42.30 49.92 -88.21
N LYS A 340 43.04 49.10 -88.97
CA LYS A 340 42.92 47.63 -88.94
C LYS A 340 43.26 47.04 -87.57
N LEU A 341 44.35 47.49 -86.94
CA LEU A 341 44.73 47.06 -85.60
C LEU A 341 43.68 47.43 -84.55
N PHE A 342 43.11 48.64 -84.64
CA PHE A 342 42.00 49.04 -83.77
C PHE A 342 40.78 48.16 -83.96
N GLN A 343 40.43 47.85 -85.21
CA GLN A 343 39.30 46.99 -85.52
C GLN A 343 39.52 45.54 -85.02
N GLU A 344 40.74 45.02 -85.14
CA GLU A 344 41.14 43.72 -84.60
C GLU A 344 41.08 43.72 -83.06
N MET A 345 41.62 44.75 -82.39
CA MET A 345 41.49 44.91 -80.94
C MET A 345 40.03 45.04 -80.50
N SER A 346 39.19 45.80 -81.21
CA SER A 346 37.77 45.93 -80.89
C SER A 346 36.99 44.63 -81.10
N LEU A 347 37.36 43.81 -82.08
CA LEU A 347 36.80 42.46 -82.23
C LEU A 347 37.24 41.55 -81.08
N ARG A 348 38.52 41.60 -80.70
CA ARG A 348 39.05 40.83 -79.56
C ARG A 348 38.44 41.26 -78.23
N ILE A 349 38.24 42.57 -78.02
CA ILE A 349 37.54 43.10 -76.83
C ILE A 349 36.11 42.58 -76.80
N ARG A 350 35.35 42.68 -77.89
CA ARG A 350 33.99 42.11 -77.96
C ARG A 350 33.96 40.60 -77.71
N ALA A 351 34.93 39.85 -78.23
CA ALA A 351 35.04 38.42 -77.96
C ALA A 351 35.34 38.14 -76.48
N LEU A 352 36.24 38.90 -75.86
CA LEU A 352 36.55 38.79 -74.42
C LEU A 352 35.36 39.21 -73.54
N GLU A 353 34.62 40.25 -73.91
CA GLU A 353 33.39 40.68 -73.24
C GLU A 353 32.30 39.61 -73.31
N SER A 354 32.12 38.99 -74.49
CA SER A 354 31.21 37.86 -74.68
C SER A 354 31.62 36.68 -73.80
N ASN A 355 32.91 36.30 -73.80
CA ASN A 355 33.41 35.21 -72.96
C ASN A 355 33.26 35.53 -71.46
N LEU A 356 33.49 36.78 -71.06
CA LEU A 356 33.31 37.21 -69.67
C LEU A 356 31.85 37.12 -69.25
N ALA A 357 30.92 37.58 -70.10
CA ALA A 357 29.48 37.45 -69.86
C ALA A 357 29.05 35.97 -69.78
N GLN A 358 29.60 35.12 -70.65
CA GLN A 358 29.36 33.68 -70.60
C GLN A 358 29.87 33.06 -69.30
N VAL A 359 31.12 33.33 -68.89
CA VAL A 359 31.69 32.80 -67.64
C VAL A 359 30.93 33.33 -66.42
N GLN A 360 30.43 34.57 -66.47
CA GLN A 360 29.56 35.09 -65.42
C GLN A 360 28.23 34.33 -65.34
N ALA A 361 27.60 34.04 -66.49
CA ALA A 361 26.38 33.24 -66.53
C ALA A 361 26.61 31.79 -66.03
N GLU A 362 27.71 31.16 -66.44
CA GLU A 362 28.10 29.82 -65.96
C GLU A 362 28.37 29.83 -64.45
N LYS A 363 29.03 30.87 -63.94
CA LYS A 363 29.25 31.04 -62.49
C LYS A 363 27.93 31.17 -61.74
N GLU A 364 26.98 31.96 -62.25
CA GLU A 364 25.66 32.12 -61.64
C GLU A 364 24.85 30.81 -61.66
N ASP A 365 24.90 30.05 -62.75
CA ASP A 365 24.26 28.73 -62.85
C ASP A 365 24.86 27.72 -61.87
N VAL A 366 26.20 27.65 -61.78
CA VAL A 366 26.89 26.78 -60.80
C VAL A 366 26.55 27.19 -59.38
N ALA A 367 26.49 28.50 -59.08
CA ALA A 367 26.10 28.99 -57.77
C ALA A 367 24.64 28.61 -57.42
N ALA A 368 23.71 28.75 -58.37
CA ALA A 368 22.32 28.35 -58.18
C ALA A 368 22.18 26.84 -57.94
N ARG A 369 22.93 26.02 -58.69
CA ARG A 369 22.97 24.57 -58.50
C ARG A 369 23.57 24.16 -57.16
N LEU A 370 24.66 24.81 -56.74
CA LEU A 370 25.29 24.56 -55.45
C LEU A 370 24.30 24.88 -54.32
N HIS A 371 23.64 26.04 -54.39
CA HIS A 371 22.65 26.44 -53.39
C HIS A 371 21.44 25.49 -53.35
N GLY A 372 20.98 25.03 -54.52
CA GLY A 372 19.94 24.00 -54.60
C GLY A 372 20.35 22.68 -53.94
N ALA A 373 21.60 22.25 -54.14
CA ALA A 373 22.15 21.04 -53.50
C ALA A 373 22.32 21.20 -51.98
N GLU A 374 22.76 22.38 -51.52
CA GLU A 374 22.84 22.72 -50.09
C GLU A 374 21.47 22.65 -49.42
N ASN A 375 20.43 23.21 -50.05
CA ASN A 375 19.06 23.17 -49.53
C ASN A 375 18.52 21.73 -49.43
N VAL A 376 18.82 20.87 -50.41
CA VAL A 376 18.43 19.44 -50.34
C VAL A 376 19.19 18.71 -49.25
N ARG A 377 20.49 18.98 -49.09
CA ARG A 377 21.30 18.40 -48.01
C ARG A 377 20.73 18.79 -46.65
N ASP A 378 20.45 20.07 -46.43
CA ASP A 378 19.93 20.57 -45.15
C ASP A 378 18.56 19.94 -44.85
N PHE A 379 17.68 19.84 -45.84
CA PHE A 379 16.41 19.12 -45.70
C PHE A 379 16.56 17.64 -45.33
N LEU A 380 17.54 16.95 -45.92
CA LEU A 380 17.81 15.54 -45.59
C LEU A 380 18.40 15.40 -44.19
N MET A 381 19.25 16.33 -43.75
CA MET A 381 19.78 16.32 -42.38
C MET A 381 18.66 16.57 -41.36
N ASP A 382 17.76 17.53 -41.61
CA ASP A 382 16.61 17.78 -40.74
C ASP A 382 15.72 16.55 -40.65
N LYS A 383 15.42 15.90 -41.78
CA LYS A 383 14.66 14.63 -41.77
C LYS A 383 15.36 13.50 -41.04
N LEU A 384 16.68 13.39 -41.19
CA LEU A 384 17.46 12.35 -40.52
C LEU A 384 17.42 12.57 -39.01
N LYS A 385 17.54 13.83 -38.58
CA LYS A 385 17.38 14.22 -37.18
C LYS A 385 15.98 13.95 -36.64
N ASP A 386 14.92 14.27 -37.39
CA ASP A 386 13.54 13.95 -37.01
C ASP A 386 13.33 12.44 -36.82
N LEU A 387 13.98 11.60 -37.66
CA LEU A 387 13.93 10.14 -37.55
C LEU A 387 14.74 9.62 -36.36
N GLU A 388 15.90 10.20 -36.07
CA GLU A 388 16.69 9.89 -34.86
C GLU A 388 15.92 10.24 -33.59
N ASP A 389 15.31 11.43 -33.54
CA ASP A 389 14.48 11.88 -32.43
C ASP A 389 13.24 10.96 -32.28
N ALA A 390 12.59 10.58 -33.39
CA ALA A 390 11.48 9.63 -33.37
C ALA A 390 11.89 8.24 -32.85
N LEU A 391 13.06 7.74 -33.25
CA LEU A 391 13.61 6.47 -32.77
C LEU A 391 13.94 6.53 -31.27
N ALA A 392 14.60 7.60 -30.82
CA ALA A 392 14.93 7.80 -29.41
C ALA A 392 13.66 7.82 -28.54
N ASN A 393 12.63 8.56 -28.98
CA ASN A 393 11.33 8.60 -28.30
C ASN A 393 10.63 7.22 -28.29
N ALA A 394 10.74 6.45 -29.38
CA ALA A 394 10.18 5.11 -29.45
C ALA A 394 10.89 4.13 -28.48
N MET A 395 12.22 4.23 -28.37
CA MET A 395 13.01 3.44 -27.42
C MET A 395 12.66 3.79 -25.97
N GLU A 396 12.55 5.08 -25.63
CA GLU A 396 12.16 5.52 -24.28
C GLU A 396 10.73 5.06 -23.93
N LEU A 397 9.79 5.16 -24.87
CA LEU A 397 8.42 4.69 -24.66
C LEU A 397 8.36 3.17 -24.49
N ASN A 398 9.23 2.41 -25.16
CA ASN A 398 9.31 0.97 -24.96
C ASN A 398 9.90 0.62 -23.59
N ALA A 399 10.95 1.32 -23.16
CA ALA A 399 11.52 1.15 -21.82
C ALA A 399 10.47 1.40 -20.72
N LYS A 400 9.66 2.46 -20.85
CA LYS A 400 8.56 2.73 -19.90
C LYS A 400 7.48 1.65 -19.91
N LYS A 401 7.20 1.03 -21.06
CA LYS A 401 6.26 -0.11 -21.15
C LYS A 401 6.83 -1.35 -20.46
N ASP A 402 8.12 -1.61 -20.60
CA ASP A 402 8.78 -2.73 -19.93
C ASP A 402 8.80 -2.52 -18.41
N GLU A 403 9.10 -1.31 -17.93
CA GLU A 403 8.98 -0.95 -16.51
C GLU A 403 7.54 -1.13 -16.00
N GLN A 404 6.54 -0.68 -16.76
CA GLN A 404 5.14 -0.90 -16.42
C GLN A 404 4.79 -2.39 -16.35
N ALA A 405 5.25 -3.19 -17.31
CA ALA A 405 5.00 -4.63 -17.31
C ALA A 405 5.65 -5.35 -16.12
N VAL A 406 6.78 -4.85 -15.61
CA VAL A 406 7.39 -5.35 -14.37
C VAL A 406 6.53 -4.99 -13.16
N MET A 407 6.10 -3.73 -13.03
CA MET A 407 5.20 -3.31 -11.95
C MET A 407 3.88 -4.09 -11.96
N ASP A 408 3.30 -4.32 -13.13
CA ASP A 408 2.06 -5.10 -13.27
C ASP A 408 2.26 -6.54 -12.80
N ARG A 409 3.40 -7.17 -13.08
CA ARG A 409 3.73 -8.51 -12.56
C ARG A 409 3.87 -8.53 -11.04
N GLU A 410 4.46 -7.51 -10.45
CA GLU A 410 4.57 -7.38 -8.99
C GLU A 410 3.19 -7.20 -8.33
N ILE A 411 2.33 -6.38 -8.92
CA ILE A 411 0.95 -6.18 -8.44
C ILE A 411 0.17 -7.50 -8.53
N VAL A 412 0.25 -8.20 -9.66
CA VAL A 412 -0.40 -9.52 -9.83
C VAL A 412 0.13 -10.51 -8.79
N GLY A 413 1.45 -10.60 -8.60
CA GLY A 413 2.04 -11.48 -7.59
C GLY A 413 1.59 -11.15 -6.16
N PHE A 414 1.46 -9.87 -5.81
CA PHE A 414 0.91 -9.45 -4.53
C PHE A 414 -0.57 -9.83 -4.36
N LEU A 415 -1.38 -9.62 -5.40
CA LEU A 415 -2.80 -9.98 -5.37
C LEU A 415 -3.00 -11.50 -5.27
N ASP A 416 -2.18 -12.30 -5.95
CA ASP A 416 -2.22 -13.77 -5.88
C ASP A 416 -1.85 -14.26 -4.48
N ALA A 417 -0.76 -13.73 -3.89
CA ALA A 417 -0.36 -14.07 -2.53
C ALA A 417 -1.44 -13.70 -1.50
N ARG A 418 -2.03 -12.51 -1.63
CA ARG A 418 -3.13 -12.04 -0.77
C ARG A 418 -4.37 -12.91 -0.91
N THR A 419 -4.68 -13.36 -2.12
CA THR A 419 -5.80 -14.26 -2.38
C THR A 419 -5.58 -15.61 -1.71
N GLN A 420 -4.37 -16.18 -1.81
CA GLN A 420 -4.02 -17.43 -1.12
C GLN A 420 -4.11 -17.30 0.41
N GLU A 421 -3.68 -16.18 1.00
CA GLU A 421 -3.85 -15.92 2.44
C GLU A 421 -5.33 -15.97 2.86
N TYR A 422 -6.21 -15.36 2.06
CA TYR A 422 -7.64 -15.37 2.33
C TYR A 422 -8.26 -16.76 2.15
N GLU A 423 -7.84 -17.52 1.13
CA GLU A 423 -8.29 -18.89 0.91
C GLU A 423 -7.89 -19.81 2.08
N LEU A 424 -6.65 -19.71 2.56
CA LEU A 424 -6.18 -20.45 3.74
C LEU A 424 -6.96 -20.09 5.00
N THR A 425 -7.22 -18.79 5.20
CA THR A 425 -8.01 -18.32 6.36
C THR A 425 -9.44 -18.85 6.29
N LEU A 426 -10.06 -18.83 5.09
CA LEU A 426 -11.40 -19.36 4.86
C LEU A 426 -11.45 -20.87 5.12
N GLN A 427 -10.46 -21.61 4.64
CA GLN A 427 -10.35 -23.05 4.87
C GLN A 427 -10.24 -23.36 6.37
N LYS A 428 -9.38 -22.65 7.11
CA LYS A 428 -9.25 -22.82 8.55
C LYS A 428 -10.56 -22.55 9.28
N CYS A 429 -11.26 -21.47 8.94
CA CYS A 429 -12.58 -21.19 9.53
C CYS A 429 -13.63 -22.26 9.16
N ALA A 430 -13.53 -22.89 7.98
CA ALA A 430 -14.41 -23.99 7.61
C ALA A 430 -14.15 -25.24 8.46
N GLU A 431 -12.87 -25.58 8.67
CA GLU A 431 -12.44 -26.71 9.52
C GLU A 431 -12.87 -26.51 10.99
N GLU A 432 -12.67 -25.32 11.56
CA GLU A 432 -13.12 -24.98 12.92
C GLU A 432 -14.65 -25.08 13.07
N ASN A 433 -15.41 -24.65 12.06
CA ASN A 433 -16.87 -24.79 12.05
C ASN A 433 -17.31 -26.25 11.95
N GLU A 434 -16.60 -27.08 11.18
CA GLU A 434 -16.88 -28.52 11.09
C GLU A 434 -16.59 -29.22 12.42
N GLN A 435 -15.48 -28.90 13.07
CA GLN A 435 -15.15 -29.40 14.42
C GLN A 435 -16.24 -29.03 15.44
N SER A 436 -16.63 -27.75 15.49
CA SER A 436 -17.69 -27.27 16.39
C SER A 436 -19.04 -27.97 16.12
N ARG A 437 -19.37 -28.25 14.85
CA ARG A 437 -20.59 -29.00 14.49
C ARG A 437 -20.51 -30.44 14.99
N ASN A 438 -19.36 -31.10 14.83
CA ASN A 438 -19.15 -32.46 15.30
C ASN A 438 -19.26 -32.55 16.83
N GLU A 439 -18.70 -31.59 17.56
CA GLU A 439 -18.82 -31.49 19.02
C GLU A 439 -20.28 -31.31 19.46
N ILE A 440 -21.05 -30.45 18.78
CA ILE A 440 -22.48 -30.28 19.06
C ILE A 440 -23.26 -31.58 18.85
N VAL A 441 -22.95 -32.34 17.79
CA VAL A 441 -23.59 -33.64 17.53
C VAL A 441 -23.23 -34.64 18.63
N GLN A 442 -21.95 -34.77 18.99
CA GLN A 442 -21.51 -35.65 20.07
C GLN A 442 -22.19 -35.33 21.40
N LEU A 443 -22.24 -34.05 21.78
CA LEU A 443 -22.92 -33.63 23.01
C LEU A 443 -24.41 -33.95 22.98
N ARG A 444 -25.08 -33.80 21.82
CA ARG A 444 -26.49 -34.17 21.68
C ARG A 444 -26.70 -35.67 21.87
N ASP A 445 -25.87 -36.50 21.24
CA ASP A 445 -25.95 -37.96 21.36
C ASP A 445 -25.70 -38.40 22.82
N GLU A 446 -24.74 -37.80 23.50
CA GLU A 446 -24.50 -38.04 24.93
C GLU A 446 -25.69 -37.63 25.80
N HIS A 447 -26.29 -36.47 25.53
CA HIS A 447 -27.47 -36.01 26.26
C HIS A 447 -28.68 -36.89 26.00
N GLU A 448 -28.89 -37.35 24.78
CA GLU A 448 -29.95 -38.29 24.42
C GLU A 448 -29.76 -39.64 25.14
N ALA A 449 -28.53 -40.15 25.19
CA ALA A 449 -28.21 -41.37 25.94
C ALA A 449 -28.48 -41.19 27.46
N LYS A 450 -28.06 -40.08 28.06
CA LYS A 450 -28.34 -39.76 29.48
C LYS A 450 -29.84 -39.64 29.74
N LEU A 451 -30.59 -39.00 28.83
CA LEU A 451 -32.04 -38.86 28.92
C LEU A 451 -32.74 -40.22 28.88
N ALA A 452 -32.30 -41.13 28.00
CA ALA A 452 -32.84 -42.49 27.92
C ALA A 452 -32.66 -43.26 29.23
N VAL A 453 -31.46 -43.21 29.83
CA VAL A 453 -31.20 -43.86 31.13
C VAL A 453 -32.09 -43.29 32.23
N VAL A 454 -32.27 -41.97 32.29
CA VAL A 454 -33.16 -41.34 33.28
C VAL A 454 -34.63 -41.74 33.06
N GLN A 455 -35.07 -41.82 31.80
CA GLN A 455 -36.43 -42.27 31.48
C GLN A 455 -36.67 -43.72 31.92
N ASP A 456 -35.71 -44.62 31.67
CA ASP A 456 -35.77 -46.01 32.11
C ASP A 456 -35.79 -46.12 33.64
N MET A 457 -34.96 -45.34 34.33
CA MET A 457 -34.95 -45.29 35.80
C MET A 457 -36.30 -44.79 36.36
N VAL A 458 -36.88 -43.74 35.78
CA VAL A 458 -38.20 -43.23 36.19
C VAL A 458 -39.28 -44.28 35.96
N LYS A 459 -39.22 -45.02 34.85
CA LYS A 459 -40.15 -46.10 34.55
C LYS A 459 -40.05 -47.22 35.58
N LEU A 460 -38.84 -47.69 35.88
CA LEU A 460 -38.60 -48.73 36.90
C LEU A 460 -39.08 -48.30 38.29
N LEU A 461 -38.79 -47.06 38.71
CA LEU A 461 -39.27 -46.53 39.98
C LEU A 461 -40.80 -46.41 40.03
N THR A 462 -41.43 -46.09 38.89
CA THR A 462 -42.89 -46.02 38.78
C THR A 462 -43.53 -47.41 38.91
N GLU A 463 -42.96 -48.42 38.26
CA GLU A 463 -43.39 -49.82 38.36
C GLU A 463 -43.21 -50.35 39.79
N ALA A 464 -42.03 -50.15 40.40
CA ALA A 464 -41.75 -50.54 41.78
C ALA A 464 -42.71 -49.88 42.79
N LYS A 465 -43.04 -48.59 42.58
CA LYS A 465 -44.04 -47.89 43.39
C LYS A 465 -45.42 -48.53 43.26
N GLN A 466 -45.85 -48.88 42.05
CA GLN A 466 -47.14 -49.54 41.82
C GLN A 466 -47.22 -50.91 42.49
N ASP A 467 -46.15 -51.69 42.44
CA ASP A 467 -46.06 -52.99 43.12
C ASP A 467 -46.13 -52.85 44.64
N LEU A 468 -45.40 -51.90 45.22
CA LEU A 468 -45.47 -51.59 46.66
C LEU A 468 -46.88 -51.14 47.07
N GLU A 469 -47.53 -50.29 46.29
CA GLU A 469 -48.92 -49.90 46.54
C GLU A 469 -49.88 -51.11 46.47
N ALA A 470 -49.68 -52.02 45.52
CA ALA A 470 -50.47 -53.24 45.41
C ALA A 470 -50.26 -54.17 46.61
N GLN A 471 -49.01 -54.34 47.04
CA GLN A 471 -48.65 -55.11 48.25
C GLN A 471 -49.30 -54.51 49.49
N LEU A 472 -49.19 -53.19 49.70
CA LEU A 472 -49.83 -52.49 50.83
C LEU A 472 -51.36 -52.64 50.82
N ARG A 473 -52.00 -52.54 49.65
CA ARG A 473 -53.45 -52.80 49.52
C ARG A 473 -53.80 -54.24 49.88
N SER A 474 -52.97 -55.22 49.50
CA SER A 474 -53.19 -56.64 49.83
C SER A 474 -53.01 -56.91 51.34
N GLN A 475 -51.96 -56.38 51.96
CA GLN A 475 -51.71 -56.48 53.40
C GLN A 475 -52.83 -55.82 54.21
N ARG A 476 -53.27 -54.62 53.79
CA ARG A 476 -54.43 -53.95 54.41
C ARG A 476 -55.68 -54.81 54.36
N LYS A 477 -55.95 -55.51 53.25
CA LYS A 477 -57.09 -56.46 53.16
C LYS A 477 -56.96 -57.62 54.13
N VAL A 478 -55.75 -58.19 54.28
CA VAL A 478 -55.49 -59.28 55.24
C VAL A 478 -55.72 -58.80 56.68
N LEU A 479 -55.11 -57.68 57.07
CA LEU A 479 -55.29 -57.10 58.41
C LEU A 479 -56.74 -56.75 58.71
N VAL A 480 -57.50 -56.22 57.74
CA VAL A 480 -58.93 -55.94 57.92
C VAL A 480 -59.72 -57.24 58.17
N ARG A 481 -59.38 -58.34 57.47
CA ARG A 481 -60.01 -59.65 57.71
C ARG A 481 -59.68 -60.19 59.10
N GLU A 482 -58.43 -60.10 59.52
CA GLU A 482 -57.98 -60.54 60.84
C GLU A 482 -58.63 -59.74 61.96
N VAL A 483 -58.64 -58.40 61.87
CA VAL A 483 -59.35 -57.54 62.82
C VAL A 483 -60.83 -57.88 62.89
N LYS A 484 -61.49 -58.15 61.75
CA LYS A 484 -62.90 -58.57 61.72
C LYS A 484 -63.10 -59.93 62.40
N ALA A 485 -62.21 -60.90 62.16
CA ALA A 485 -62.25 -62.21 62.80
C ALA A 485 -62.04 -62.11 64.33
N LEU A 486 -61.03 -61.35 64.78
CA LEU A 486 -60.77 -61.10 66.20
C LEU A 486 -61.92 -60.37 66.89
N ARG A 487 -62.60 -59.45 66.19
CA ARG A 487 -63.82 -58.78 66.71
C ARG A 487 -64.96 -59.78 66.89
N ALA A 488 -65.22 -60.64 65.89
CA ALA A 488 -66.25 -61.68 65.98
C ALA A 488 -65.95 -62.69 67.09
N GLN A 489 -64.70 -63.12 67.25
CA GLN A 489 -64.27 -64.00 68.34
C GLN A 489 -64.46 -63.36 69.71
N ASN A 490 -64.10 -62.08 69.87
CA ASN A 490 -64.34 -61.34 71.11
C ASN A 490 -65.84 -61.24 71.43
N GLU A 491 -66.69 -61.05 70.42
CA GLU A 491 -68.14 -61.02 70.60
C GLU A 491 -68.69 -62.39 71.05
N GLN A 492 -68.22 -63.49 70.45
CA GLN A 492 -68.55 -64.85 70.88
C GLN A 492 -68.11 -65.11 72.34
N LEU A 493 -66.87 -64.77 72.69
CA LEU A 493 -66.37 -64.94 74.07
C LEU A 493 -67.18 -64.12 75.08
N ARG A 494 -67.68 -62.93 74.71
CA ARG A 494 -68.59 -62.15 75.56
C ARG A 494 -69.96 -62.83 75.71
N ALA A 495 -70.50 -63.42 74.64
CA ALA A 495 -71.74 -64.18 74.69
C ALA A 495 -71.59 -65.41 75.60
N ASP A 496 -70.52 -66.20 75.43
CA ASP A 496 -70.21 -67.37 76.26
C ASP A 496 -70.03 -66.95 77.72
N LYS A 497 -69.28 -65.87 78.00
CA LYS A 497 -69.13 -65.32 79.35
C LYS A 497 -70.49 -64.96 79.97
N SER A 498 -71.38 -64.33 79.21
CA SER A 498 -72.74 -63.99 79.66
C SER A 498 -73.57 -65.24 79.97
N GLN A 499 -73.48 -66.28 79.13
CA GLN A 499 -74.10 -67.57 79.35
C GLN A 499 -73.59 -68.25 80.61
N TYR A 500 -72.26 -68.35 80.80
CA TYR A 500 -71.66 -68.90 82.02
C TYR A 500 -72.07 -68.12 83.26
N CYS A 501 -72.09 -66.79 83.21
CA CYS A 501 -72.61 -65.98 84.31
C CYS A 501 -74.08 -66.29 84.62
N THR A 502 -74.90 -66.56 83.61
CA THR A 502 -76.31 -66.93 83.79
C THR A 502 -76.45 -68.32 84.40
N GLN A 503 -75.71 -69.32 83.90
CA GLN A 503 -75.65 -70.67 84.48
C GLN A 503 -75.17 -70.65 85.94
N LEU A 504 -74.16 -69.85 86.24
CA LEU A 504 -73.62 -69.70 87.59
C LEU A 504 -74.63 -69.03 88.54
N LYS A 505 -75.43 -68.07 88.05
CA LYS A 505 -76.57 -67.52 88.81
C LYS A 505 -77.64 -68.59 89.08
N GLN A 506 -77.98 -69.40 88.07
CA GLN A 506 -78.95 -70.49 88.22
C GLN A 506 -78.47 -71.54 89.23
N LEU A 507 -77.21 -71.97 89.15
CA LEU A 507 -76.61 -72.90 90.12
C LEU A 507 -76.57 -72.31 91.53
N LYS A 508 -76.24 -71.03 91.68
CA LYS A 508 -76.31 -70.34 92.98
C LYS A 508 -77.73 -70.32 93.54
N HIS A 509 -78.75 -70.08 92.72
CA HIS A 509 -80.15 -70.18 93.15
C HIS A 509 -80.54 -71.61 93.52
N ALA A 510 -80.12 -72.61 92.74
CA ALA A 510 -80.38 -74.02 93.04
C ALA A 510 -79.71 -74.46 94.37
N LEU A 511 -78.46 -74.06 94.60
CA LEU A 511 -77.75 -74.27 95.87
C LEU A 511 -78.45 -73.58 97.03
N HIS A 512 -78.87 -72.32 96.87
CA HIS A 512 -79.62 -71.62 97.91
C HIS A 512 -80.97 -72.28 98.22
N ASN A 513 -81.66 -72.82 97.20
CA ASN A 513 -82.86 -73.62 97.42
C ASN A 513 -82.56 -74.93 98.17
N LEU A 514 -81.40 -75.55 97.94
CA LEU A 514 -80.95 -76.73 98.69
C LEU A 514 -80.59 -76.39 100.14
N ASP A 515 -79.91 -75.28 100.39
CA ASP A 515 -79.68 -74.77 101.76
C ASP A 515 -81.01 -74.50 102.48
N GLN A 516 -82.02 -73.96 101.78
CA GLN A 516 -83.37 -73.80 102.34
C GLN A 516 -84.09 -75.14 102.58
N PHE A 517 -83.77 -76.19 101.81
CA PHE A 517 -84.24 -77.56 102.07
C PHE A 517 -83.53 -78.19 103.28
N ASP A 518 -82.24 -77.92 103.50
CA ASP A 518 -81.50 -78.37 104.68
C ASP A 518 -81.92 -77.61 105.94
N GLU A 519 -82.24 -76.31 105.85
CA GLU A 519 -82.80 -75.52 106.98
C GLU A 519 -84.25 -75.90 107.31
N SER A 520 -85.01 -76.49 106.38
CA SER A 520 -86.39 -76.95 106.63
C SER A 520 -86.51 -78.44 107.01
N ASN A 521 -85.40 -79.19 106.98
CA ASN A 521 -85.36 -80.62 107.34
C ASN A 521 -84.28 -80.97 108.40
N GLY A 522 -83.63 -79.96 108.99
CA GLY A 522 -82.50 -80.11 109.90
C GLY A 522 -82.71 -79.50 111.29
N ASP A 523 -83.87 -79.75 111.91
CA ASP A 523 -83.97 -79.73 113.38
C ASP A 523 -83.30 -81.02 113.89
N GLY A 524 -81.97 -81.00 114.03
CA GLY A 524 -81.24 -82.15 114.54
C GLY A 524 -79.74 -82.20 114.24
N ALA A 525 -78.97 -81.83 115.26
CA ALA A 525 -77.65 -82.37 115.60
C ALA A 525 -76.39 -81.74 114.96
N ASP A 526 -75.81 -80.81 115.72
CA ASP A 526 -74.48 -80.90 116.33
C ASP A 526 -73.32 -81.57 115.54
N GLY A 527 -72.36 -80.72 115.18
CA GLY A 527 -71.02 -80.82 115.78
C GLY A 527 -69.87 -81.42 114.95
N TRP A 528 -68.70 -80.81 115.22
CA TRP A 528 -67.32 -81.27 114.98
C TRP A 528 -66.59 -80.70 113.74
N GLY A 529 -65.62 -79.82 114.03
CA GLY A 529 -64.58 -79.29 113.13
C GLY A 529 -63.46 -80.30 112.83
N PRO A 530 -62.30 -79.88 112.26
CA PRO A 530 -61.52 -78.67 112.59
C PRO A 530 -61.47 -77.56 111.53
#